data_AF-A0A932P5X5-F1
#
_entry.id   AF-A0A932P5X5-F1
#
_cell.length_a   1.000
_cell.length_b   1.000
_cell.length_c   1.000
_cell.angle_alpha   90.00
_cell.angle_beta   90.00
_cell.angle_gamma   90.00
#
_symmetry.space_group_name_H-M   'P 1'
#
loop_
_entity.id
_entity.type
_entity.pdbx_description
1 polymer ?
#
loop_
_entity_poly.entity_id
_entity_poly.type
_entity_poly.pdbx_seq_one_letter_code
_entity_poly.pdbx_strand_id
1 'polypeptide(L)'
;MKVVSWNPVGSWKYFGYLLYKIKINSILFVQFLNSFSYLSIPLISILSFISFKEFKEKKYSDVTILSLITIMMFFPLVFVWVDGRYLEPIYFLLILVGGLVITRFRTYKKAALTIFTISVLINPVTYLIGNLNIGESVYILANRIRALNKIEGGSKIASNNDYFGSIYFTFYLNGQYFGYPNGKSSEAEQLKELKANQINYYIAWDNAKVPDILRKYNEITNGDISNIKIYKLKSY
;
A
#
# COMPACT_ATOMS: atom_id res chain seq x y z
N MET A 1 -26.02 14.94 6.94
CA MET A 1 -25.99 15.49 5.56
C MET A 1 -26.08 14.34 4.57
N LYS A 2 -27.03 14.37 3.63
CA LYS A 2 -27.01 13.45 2.47
C LYS A 2 -25.91 13.93 1.54
N VAL A 3 -24.86 13.12 1.37
CA VAL A 3 -23.83 13.39 0.36
C VAL A 3 -24.48 13.12 -0.99
N VAL A 4 -24.61 14.16 -1.82
CA VAL A 4 -25.14 14.02 -3.18
C VAL A 4 -24.15 13.18 -3.99
N SER A 5 -24.64 12.20 -4.73
CA SER A 5 -23.82 11.34 -5.58
C SER A 5 -23.06 12.18 -6.61
N TRP A 6 -21.75 12.02 -6.67
CA TRP A 6 -20.92 12.71 -7.65
C TRP A 6 -21.28 12.29 -9.08
N ASN A 7 -21.45 13.26 -9.98
CA ASN A 7 -21.70 13.04 -11.40
C ASN A 7 -20.64 13.79 -12.23
N PRO A 8 -19.72 13.10 -12.93
CA PRO A 8 -18.65 13.75 -13.69
C PRO A 8 -19.14 14.62 -14.85
N VAL A 9 -20.34 14.36 -15.39
CA VAL A 9 -20.93 15.13 -16.49
C VAL A 9 -22.00 16.11 -16.01
N GLY A 10 -22.25 16.19 -14.69
CA GLY A 10 -23.29 17.06 -14.12
C GLY A 10 -22.92 18.55 -14.12
N SER A 11 -21.63 18.89 -14.27
CA SER A 11 -21.19 20.27 -14.44
C SER A 11 -19.79 20.34 -15.06
N TRP A 12 -19.45 21.46 -15.69
CA TRP A 12 -18.09 21.72 -16.19
C TRP A 12 -17.02 21.64 -15.10
N LYS A 13 -17.37 22.01 -13.86
CA LYS A 13 -16.46 21.88 -12.71
C LYS A 13 -16.16 20.42 -12.38
N TYR A 14 -17.17 19.55 -12.39
CA TYR A 14 -16.99 18.11 -12.16
C TYR A 14 -16.26 17.44 -13.31
N PHE A 15 -16.53 17.86 -14.54
CA PHE A 15 -15.80 17.36 -15.70
C PHE A 15 -14.32 17.78 -15.68
N GLY A 16 -14.04 19.04 -15.34
CA GLY A 16 -12.67 19.53 -15.15
C GLY A 16 -11.93 18.78 -14.04
N TYR A 17 -12.62 18.43 -12.95
CA TYR A 17 -12.06 17.59 -11.89
C TYR A 17 -11.77 16.16 -12.39
N LEU A 18 -12.66 15.56 -13.19
CA LEU A 18 -12.40 14.24 -13.81
C LEU A 18 -11.15 14.30 -14.70
N LEU A 19 -11.02 15.30 -15.57
CA LEU A 19 -9.84 15.47 -16.42
C LEU A 19 -8.56 15.66 -15.60
N TYR A 20 -8.63 16.44 -14.52
CA TYR A 20 -7.51 16.57 -13.58
C TYR A 20 -7.13 15.22 -12.97
N LYS A 21 -8.11 14.41 -12.53
CA LYS A 21 -7.86 13.07 -11.99
C LYS A 21 -7.26 12.12 -13.02
N ILE A 22 -7.77 12.11 -14.25
CA ILE A 22 -7.18 11.34 -15.37
C ILE A 22 -5.72 11.74 -15.56
N LYS A 23 -5.41 13.04 -15.60
CA LYS A 23 -4.02 13.52 -15.74
C LYS A 23 -3.12 13.01 -14.63
N ILE A 24 -3.55 13.14 -13.36
CA ILE A 24 -2.76 12.68 -12.21
C ILE A 24 -2.58 11.16 -12.24
N ASN A 25 -3.66 10.41 -12.50
CA ASN A 25 -3.62 8.96 -12.58
C ASN A 25 -2.71 8.48 -13.73
N SER A 26 -2.73 9.13 -14.89
CA SER A 26 -1.81 8.82 -16.01
C SER A 26 -0.34 9.04 -15.64
N ILE A 27 -0.03 10.10 -14.89
CA ILE A 27 1.34 10.35 -14.42
C ILE A 27 1.77 9.27 -13.43
N LEU A 28 0.95 8.98 -12.43
CA LEU A 28 1.22 7.93 -11.43
C LEU A 28 1.38 6.57 -12.10
N PHE A 29 0.53 6.27 -13.08
CA PHE A 29 0.59 5.05 -13.86
C PHE A 29 1.93 4.88 -14.59
N VAL A 30 2.39 5.93 -15.29
CA VAL A 30 3.71 5.95 -15.94
C VAL A 30 4.83 5.78 -14.91
N GLN A 31 4.74 6.44 -13.75
CA GLN A 31 5.70 6.29 -12.67
C GLN A 31 5.76 4.86 -12.14
N PHE A 32 4.62 4.21 -11.92
CA PHE A 32 4.56 2.84 -11.46
C PHE A 32 5.13 1.85 -12.50
N LEU A 33 4.81 2.01 -13.78
CA LEU A 33 5.40 1.21 -14.85
C LEU A 33 6.93 1.34 -14.90
N ASN A 34 7.44 2.57 -14.80
CA ASN A 34 8.88 2.81 -14.76
C ASN A 34 9.53 2.27 -13.49
N SER A 35 8.83 2.33 -12.35
CA SER A 35 9.31 1.76 -11.09
C SER A 35 9.42 0.24 -11.17
N PHE A 36 8.54 -0.42 -11.93
CA PHE A 36 8.60 -1.85 -12.18
C PHE A 36 9.73 -2.24 -13.13
N SER A 37 9.78 -1.64 -14.31
CA SER A 37 10.83 -1.88 -15.29
C SER A 37 10.89 -0.71 -16.28
N TYR A 38 12.09 -0.18 -16.53
CA TYR A 38 12.30 0.85 -17.56
C TYR A 38 11.94 0.40 -18.98
N LEU A 39 11.82 -0.92 -19.22
CA LEU A 39 11.40 -1.48 -20.50
C LEU A 39 9.88 -1.54 -20.66
N SER A 40 9.09 -1.30 -19.60
CA SER A 40 7.63 -1.43 -19.63
C SER A 40 6.98 -0.53 -20.67
N ILE A 41 7.37 0.75 -20.75
CA ILE A 41 6.79 1.72 -21.69
C ILE A 41 7.19 1.41 -23.16
N PRO A 42 8.48 1.16 -23.47
CA PRO A 42 8.87 0.68 -24.79
C PRO A 42 8.13 -0.60 -25.19
N LEU A 43 7.98 -1.55 -24.25
CA LEU A 43 7.28 -2.80 -24.50
C LEU A 43 5.81 -2.54 -24.85
N ILE A 44 5.07 -1.78 -24.03
CA ILE A 44 3.67 -1.43 -24.31
C ILE A 44 3.52 -0.73 -25.67
N SER A 45 4.46 0.14 -26.05
CA SER A 45 4.48 0.79 -27.37
C SER A 45 4.63 -0.22 -28.50
N ILE A 46 5.58 -1.16 -28.37
CA ILE A 46 5.79 -2.25 -29.35
C ILE A 46 4.54 -3.13 -29.45
N LEU A 47 3.92 -3.47 -28.33
CA LEU A 47 2.71 -4.30 -28.30
C LEU A 47 1.52 -3.61 -28.94
N SER A 48 1.36 -2.31 -28.70
CA SER A 48 0.31 -1.51 -29.34
C SER A 48 0.50 -1.49 -30.86
N PHE A 49 1.74 -1.34 -31.33
CA PHE A 49 2.07 -1.39 -32.75
C PHE A 49 1.81 -2.77 -33.38
N ILE A 50 2.27 -3.85 -32.73
CA ILE A 50 2.03 -5.24 -33.19
C ILE A 50 0.53 -5.51 -33.26
N SER A 51 -0.21 -5.20 -32.18
CA SER A 51 -1.66 -5.42 -32.10
C SER A 51 -2.40 -4.65 -33.18
N PHE A 52 -2.03 -3.39 -33.44
CA PHE A 52 -2.64 -2.59 -34.50
C PHE A 52 -2.39 -3.17 -35.90
N LYS A 53 -1.15 -3.59 -36.17
CA LYS A 53 -0.79 -4.21 -37.46
C LYS A 53 -1.53 -5.53 -37.67
N GLU A 54 -1.48 -6.41 -36.69
CA GLU A 54 -2.11 -7.74 -36.73
C GLU A 54 -3.65 -7.64 -36.82
N PHE A 55 -4.26 -6.68 -36.13
CA PHE A 55 -5.69 -6.36 -36.26
C PHE A 55 -6.05 -5.92 -37.69
N LYS A 56 -5.26 -5.03 -38.30
CA LYS A 56 -5.47 -4.58 -39.70
C LYS A 56 -5.35 -5.74 -40.69
N GLU A 57 -4.43 -6.66 -40.45
CA GLU A 57 -4.20 -7.85 -41.28
C GLU A 57 -5.18 -9.01 -40.98
N LYS A 58 -6.09 -8.86 -40.02
CA LYS A 58 -7.00 -9.92 -39.52
C LYS A 58 -6.26 -11.22 -39.12
N LYS A 59 -5.03 -11.07 -38.62
CA LYS A 59 -4.22 -12.17 -38.09
C LYS A 59 -4.14 -11.98 -36.59
N TYR A 60 -4.59 -12.97 -35.82
CA TYR A 60 -4.60 -12.88 -34.37
C TYR A 60 -3.63 -13.93 -33.82
N SER A 61 -2.39 -13.52 -33.54
CA SER A 61 -1.44 -14.37 -32.81
C SER A 61 -1.70 -14.32 -31.31
N ASP A 62 -1.16 -15.29 -30.57
CA ASP A 62 -1.20 -15.31 -29.10
C ASP A 62 -0.65 -14.00 -28.49
N VAL A 63 0.35 -13.41 -29.14
CA VAL A 63 0.94 -12.12 -28.74
C VAL A 63 -0.09 -11.00 -28.85
N THR A 64 -0.91 -10.97 -29.91
CA THR A 64 -1.96 -9.96 -30.08
C THR A 64 -3.08 -10.15 -29.07
N ILE A 65 -3.53 -11.38 -28.82
CA ILE A 65 -4.57 -11.65 -27.82
C ILE A 65 -4.12 -11.21 -26.43
N LEU A 66 -2.92 -11.63 -26.01
CA LEU A 66 -2.35 -11.24 -24.71
C LEU A 66 -2.09 -9.73 -24.61
N SER A 67 -1.66 -9.08 -25.69
CA SER A 67 -1.48 -7.62 -25.73
C SER A 67 -2.80 -6.88 -25.56
N LEU A 68 -3.87 -7.33 -26.23
CA LEU A 68 -5.20 -6.74 -26.09
C LEU A 68 -5.75 -6.91 -24.67
N ILE A 69 -5.63 -8.10 -24.08
CA ILE A 69 -6.01 -8.35 -22.68
C ILE A 69 -5.25 -7.40 -21.75
N THR A 70 -3.94 -7.29 -21.96
CA THR A 70 -3.08 -6.40 -21.18
C THR A 70 -3.55 -4.94 -21.29
N ILE A 71 -3.79 -4.43 -22.50
CA ILE A 71 -4.30 -3.07 -22.75
C ILE A 71 -5.69 -2.86 -22.13
N MET A 72 -6.58 -3.85 -22.21
CA MET A 72 -7.93 -3.78 -21.64
C MET A 72 -7.90 -3.74 -20.10
N MET A 73 -6.95 -4.43 -19.46
CA MET A 73 -6.75 -4.33 -18.01
C MET A 73 -6.14 -2.98 -17.59
N PHE A 74 -5.32 -2.38 -18.46
CA PHE A 74 -4.71 -1.08 -18.23
C PHE A 74 -5.70 0.09 -18.26
N PHE A 75 -6.60 0.09 -19.25
CA PHE A 75 -7.41 1.26 -19.58
C PHE A 75 -8.32 1.75 -18.42
N PRO A 76 -9.05 0.90 -17.69
CA PRO A 76 -9.97 1.35 -16.64
C PRO A 76 -9.26 2.00 -15.44
N LEU A 77 -8.02 1.59 -15.14
CA LEU A 77 -7.30 2.02 -13.95
C LEU A 77 -6.96 3.52 -13.98
N VAL A 78 -6.77 4.09 -15.18
CA VAL A 78 -6.50 5.52 -15.36
C VAL A 78 -7.69 6.39 -14.95
N PHE A 79 -8.93 5.89 -15.06
CA PHE A 79 -10.14 6.68 -14.83
C PHE A 79 -10.61 6.74 -13.38
N VAL A 80 -10.23 5.75 -12.57
CA VAL A 80 -10.78 5.59 -11.21
C VAL A 80 -9.74 6.04 -10.18
N TRP A 81 -8.77 5.18 -9.92
CA TRP A 81 -7.75 5.39 -8.90
C TRP A 81 -6.63 4.39 -9.13
N VAL A 82 -5.41 4.90 -9.30
CA VAL A 82 -4.20 4.08 -9.43
C VAL A 82 -3.52 4.00 -8.06
N ASP A 83 -3.63 2.84 -7.41
CA ASP A 83 -2.76 2.41 -6.32
C ASP A 83 -1.82 1.35 -6.91
N GLY A 84 -0.56 1.33 -6.47
CA GLY A 84 0.45 0.40 -6.99
C GLY A 84 0.00 -1.07 -6.93
N ARG A 85 -0.81 -1.43 -5.93
CA ARG A 85 -1.36 -2.79 -5.74
C ARG A 85 -2.26 -3.25 -6.89
N TYR A 86 -2.97 -2.32 -7.54
CA TYR A 86 -3.82 -2.66 -8.69
C TYR A 86 -3.02 -2.95 -9.97
N LEU A 87 -1.73 -2.58 -10.00
CA LEU A 87 -0.84 -2.83 -11.12
C LEU A 87 -0.05 -4.14 -10.99
N GLU A 88 -0.14 -4.84 -9.87
CA GLU A 88 0.56 -6.12 -9.68
C GLU A 88 0.15 -7.19 -10.70
N PRO A 89 -1.15 -7.43 -11.01
CA PRO A 89 -1.54 -8.39 -12.05
C PRO A 89 -0.97 -8.06 -13.42
N ILE A 90 -0.81 -6.77 -13.68
CA ILE A 90 -0.32 -6.23 -14.94
C ILE A 90 1.17 -6.48 -15.10
N TYR A 91 1.95 -6.41 -14.02
CA TYR A 91 3.37 -6.74 -14.06
C TYR A 91 3.61 -8.18 -14.52
N PHE A 92 2.77 -9.13 -14.09
CA PHE A 92 2.84 -10.51 -14.60
C PHE A 92 2.56 -10.59 -16.11
N LEU A 93 1.57 -9.84 -16.61
CA LEU A 93 1.27 -9.79 -18.04
C LEU A 93 2.43 -9.18 -18.84
N LEU A 94 3.06 -8.11 -18.33
CA LEU A 94 4.24 -7.52 -18.97
C LEU A 94 5.41 -8.50 -19.02
N ILE A 95 5.62 -9.33 -17.99
CA ILE A 95 6.63 -10.39 -17.98
C ILE A 95 6.35 -11.42 -19.09
N LEU A 96 5.12 -11.94 -19.14
CA LEU A 96 4.71 -12.95 -20.12
C LEU A 96 4.86 -12.42 -21.55
N VAL A 97 4.32 -11.25 -21.80
CA VAL A 97 4.32 -10.67 -23.13
C VAL A 97 5.72 -10.19 -23.53
N GLY A 98 6.52 -9.65 -22.61
CA GLY A 98 7.92 -9.32 -22.85
C GLY A 98 8.75 -10.54 -23.23
N GLY A 99 8.56 -11.67 -22.52
CA GLY A 99 9.15 -12.95 -22.88
C GLY A 99 8.78 -13.40 -24.30
N LEU A 100 7.49 -13.33 -24.65
CA LEU A 100 7.00 -13.66 -25.99
C LEU A 100 7.60 -12.77 -27.08
N VAL A 101 7.68 -11.45 -26.87
CA VAL A 101 8.35 -10.52 -27.81
C VAL A 101 9.82 -10.91 -27.98
N ILE A 102 10.51 -11.27 -26.89
CA ILE A 102 11.91 -11.66 -26.94
C ILE A 102 12.12 -12.93 -27.78
N THR A 103 11.17 -13.87 -27.77
CA THR A 103 11.26 -15.07 -28.62
C THR A 103 11.29 -14.77 -30.12
N ARG A 104 10.82 -13.60 -30.55
CA ARG A 104 10.84 -13.18 -31.96
C ARG A 104 12.23 -12.69 -32.41
N PHE A 105 13.16 -12.38 -31.50
CA PHE A 105 14.54 -12.04 -31.87
C PHE A 105 15.34 -13.30 -32.24
N ARG A 106 16.05 -13.26 -33.37
CA ARG A 106 16.90 -14.37 -33.83
C ARG A 106 18.34 -14.21 -33.36
N THR A 107 18.98 -13.10 -33.69
CA THR A 107 20.43 -12.89 -33.48
C THR A 107 20.80 -12.55 -32.04
N TYR A 108 19.98 -11.76 -31.34
CA TYR A 108 20.33 -11.21 -30.02
C TYR A 108 19.44 -11.74 -28.88
N LYS A 109 18.77 -12.88 -29.08
CA LYS A 109 17.78 -13.43 -28.14
C LYS A 109 18.31 -13.55 -26.71
N LYS A 110 19.51 -14.11 -26.54
CA LYS A 110 20.12 -14.32 -25.21
C LYS A 110 20.40 -12.98 -24.50
N ALA A 111 21.00 -12.03 -25.21
CA ALA A 111 21.27 -10.70 -24.66
C ALA A 111 19.97 -9.96 -24.30
N ALA A 112 18.97 -10.00 -25.18
CA ALA A 112 17.66 -9.40 -24.94
C ALA A 112 16.96 -10.01 -23.72
N LEU A 113 17.02 -11.35 -23.57
CA LEU A 113 16.48 -12.05 -22.42
C LEU A 113 17.19 -11.64 -21.13
N THR A 114 18.52 -11.59 -21.12
CA THR A 114 19.29 -11.16 -19.95
C THR A 114 18.94 -9.73 -19.53
N ILE A 115 18.92 -8.80 -20.48
CA ILE A 115 18.58 -7.39 -20.22
C ILE A 115 17.15 -7.27 -19.67
N PHE A 116 16.20 -7.99 -20.25
CA PHE A 116 14.81 -7.99 -19.79
C PHE A 116 14.66 -8.56 -18.38
N THR A 117 15.28 -9.72 -18.11
CA THR A 117 15.27 -10.34 -16.79
C THR A 117 15.86 -9.40 -15.74
N ILE A 118 17.02 -8.80 -16.00
CA ILE A 118 17.62 -7.82 -15.09
C ILE A 118 16.64 -6.65 -14.87
N SER A 119 16.06 -6.10 -15.94
CA SER A 119 15.15 -4.95 -15.83
C SER A 119 13.92 -5.22 -14.97
N VAL A 120 13.35 -6.42 -15.03
CA VAL A 120 12.18 -6.83 -14.23
C VAL A 120 12.58 -7.12 -12.78
N LEU A 121 13.80 -7.62 -12.55
CA LEU A 121 14.27 -7.97 -11.19
C LEU A 121 14.72 -6.77 -10.35
N ILE A 122 15.05 -5.63 -10.98
CA ILE A 122 15.48 -4.42 -10.24
C ILE A 122 14.47 -4.06 -9.16
N ASN A 123 13.19 -3.90 -9.51
CA ASN A 123 12.16 -3.48 -8.55
C ASN A 123 11.99 -4.45 -7.36
N PRO A 124 11.70 -5.76 -7.55
CA PRO A 124 11.53 -6.67 -6.42
C PRO A 124 12.80 -6.79 -5.56
N VAL A 125 14.00 -6.72 -6.15
CA VAL A 125 15.25 -6.75 -5.39
C VAL A 125 15.46 -5.47 -4.58
N THR A 126 15.26 -4.29 -5.18
CA THR A 126 15.35 -3.01 -4.47
C THR A 126 14.30 -2.92 -3.37
N TYR A 127 13.08 -3.39 -3.63
CA TYR A 127 12.03 -3.48 -2.62
C TYR A 127 12.45 -4.42 -1.49
N LEU A 128 12.95 -5.63 -1.79
CA LEU A 128 13.39 -6.56 -0.75
C LEU A 128 14.50 -5.95 0.11
N ILE A 129 15.52 -5.35 -0.50
CA ILE A 129 16.65 -4.71 0.19
C ILE A 129 16.16 -3.53 1.04
N GLY A 130 15.34 -2.64 0.48
CA GLY A 130 14.81 -1.48 1.17
C GLY A 130 13.85 -1.83 2.32
N ASN A 131 13.27 -3.03 2.28
CA ASN A 131 12.39 -3.55 3.32
C ASN A 131 13.05 -4.60 4.22
N LEU A 132 14.38 -4.77 4.14
CA LEU A 132 15.10 -5.63 5.08
C LEU A 132 14.90 -5.11 6.50
N ASN A 133 14.62 -6.04 7.42
CA ASN A 133 14.43 -5.77 8.84
C ASN A 133 13.30 -4.79 9.20
N ILE A 134 12.40 -4.46 8.25
CA ILE A 134 11.21 -3.67 8.59
C ILE A 134 10.37 -4.44 9.61
N GLY A 135 10.02 -3.75 10.70
CA GLY A 135 9.25 -4.31 11.80
C GLY A 135 10.07 -5.09 12.82
N GLU A 136 11.38 -5.27 12.64
CA GLU A 136 12.25 -5.94 13.62
C GLU A 136 12.20 -5.23 14.99
N SER A 137 12.27 -3.90 14.99
CA SER A 137 12.17 -3.10 16.21
C SER A 137 10.83 -3.33 16.94
N VAL A 138 9.73 -3.40 16.21
CA VAL A 138 8.38 -3.65 16.75
C VAL A 138 8.27 -5.06 17.33
N TYR A 139 8.87 -6.05 16.66
CA TYR A 139 8.93 -7.43 17.16
C TYR A 139 9.74 -7.54 18.46
N ILE A 140 10.96 -6.98 18.48
CA ILE A 140 11.82 -6.95 19.68
C ILE A 140 11.08 -6.27 20.83
N LEU A 141 10.42 -5.14 20.54
CA LEU A 141 9.64 -4.37 21.49
C LEU A 141 8.46 -5.16 22.07
N ALA A 142 7.65 -5.78 21.20
CA ALA A 142 6.53 -6.62 21.64
C ALA A 142 7.00 -7.78 22.52
N ASN A 143 8.12 -8.42 22.16
CA ASN A 143 8.70 -9.50 22.96
C ASN A 143 9.18 -9.03 24.34
N ARG A 144 9.79 -7.84 24.43
CA ARG A 144 10.17 -7.26 25.72
C ARG A 144 8.95 -7.01 26.61
N ILE A 145 7.90 -6.40 26.06
CA ILE A 145 6.66 -6.14 26.81
C ILE A 145 5.96 -7.43 27.23
N ARG A 146 5.94 -8.43 26.34
CA ARG A 146 5.38 -9.75 26.63
C ARG A 146 6.16 -10.46 27.74
N ALA A 147 7.50 -10.42 27.72
CA ALA A 147 8.33 -11.03 28.75
C ALA A 147 8.11 -10.41 30.14
N LEU A 148 7.72 -9.13 30.20
CA LEU A 148 7.37 -8.45 31.43
C LEU A 148 5.96 -8.81 31.94
N ASN A 149 5.16 -9.57 31.18
CA ASN A 149 3.77 -9.92 31.49
C ASN A 149 2.90 -8.69 31.83
N LYS A 150 3.20 -7.52 31.25
CA LYS A 150 2.51 -6.26 31.56
C LYS A 150 1.19 -6.07 30.79
N ILE A 151 0.99 -6.84 29.72
CA ILE A 151 -0.18 -6.81 28.85
C ILE A 151 -0.79 -8.21 28.76
N GLU A 152 -2.07 -8.32 29.08
CA GLU A 152 -2.84 -9.56 28.99
C GLU A 152 -3.19 -9.88 27.52
N GLY A 153 -3.13 -11.15 27.13
CA GLY A 153 -3.61 -11.60 25.83
C GLY A 153 -5.12 -11.32 25.66
N GLY A 154 -5.56 -11.09 24.43
CA GLY A 154 -6.95 -10.73 24.10
C GLY A 154 -7.32 -9.27 24.43
N SER A 155 -6.37 -8.49 24.97
CA SER A 155 -6.60 -7.08 25.28
C SER A 155 -6.92 -6.25 24.03
N LYS A 156 -7.88 -5.33 24.15
CA LYS A 156 -8.15 -4.31 23.15
C LYS A 156 -7.15 -3.17 23.26
N ILE A 157 -6.46 -2.87 22.19
CA ILE A 157 -5.37 -1.90 22.14
C ILE A 157 -5.68 -0.84 21.08
N ALA A 158 -5.60 0.42 21.47
CA ALA A 158 -5.67 1.55 20.54
C ALA A 158 -4.32 2.27 20.50
N SER A 159 -4.10 3.13 19.52
CA SER A 159 -2.90 3.97 19.45
C SER A 159 -3.20 5.41 19.04
N ASN A 160 -2.18 6.27 19.08
CA ASN A 160 -2.24 7.65 18.57
C ASN A 160 -1.79 7.77 17.11
N ASN A 161 -0.82 6.94 16.70
CA ASN A 161 -0.20 6.99 15.38
C ASN A 161 0.44 5.62 15.02
N ASP A 162 1.19 5.56 13.92
CA ASP A 162 1.91 4.40 13.38
C ASP A 162 1.04 3.14 13.25
N TYR A 163 0.31 3.04 12.15
CA TYR A 163 -0.78 2.08 11.98
C TYR A 163 -0.21 0.68 11.87
N PHE A 164 0.80 0.55 11.03
CA PHE A 164 1.48 -0.71 10.79
C PHE A 164 2.24 -1.16 12.04
N GLY A 165 2.98 -0.26 12.70
CA GLY A 165 3.66 -0.59 13.96
C GLY A 165 2.69 -1.04 15.05
N SER A 166 1.56 -0.35 15.20
CA SER A 166 0.54 -0.70 16.19
C SER A 166 -0.15 -2.04 15.91
N ILE A 167 -0.44 -2.34 14.64
CA ILE A 167 -1.00 -3.65 14.23
C ILE A 167 -0.03 -4.76 14.56
N TYR A 168 1.23 -4.65 14.12
CA TYR A 168 2.22 -5.70 14.34
C TYR A 168 2.52 -5.88 15.82
N PHE A 169 2.66 -4.78 16.57
CA PHE A 169 2.86 -4.82 18.01
C PHE A 169 1.71 -5.54 18.71
N THR A 170 0.46 -5.18 18.38
CA THR A 170 -0.73 -5.80 18.96
C THR A 170 -0.84 -7.28 18.58
N PHE A 171 -0.50 -7.64 17.34
CA PHE A 171 -0.45 -9.02 16.87
C PHE A 171 0.54 -9.86 17.68
N TYR A 172 1.77 -9.39 17.89
CA TYR A 172 2.78 -10.10 18.67
C TYR A 172 2.44 -10.26 20.16
N LEU A 173 1.58 -9.38 20.68
CA LEU A 173 1.02 -9.46 22.03
C LEU A 173 -0.27 -10.29 22.13
N ASN A 174 -0.73 -10.89 21.02
CA ASN A 174 -2.01 -11.59 20.96
C ASN A 174 -3.21 -10.72 21.39
N GLY A 175 -3.20 -9.43 21.04
CA GLY A 175 -4.26 -8.47 21.34
C GLY A 175 -5.19 -8.20 20.14
N GLN A 176 -6.16 -7.31 20.35
CA GLN A 176 -7.09 -6.82 19.33
C GLN A 176 -6.85 -5.33 19.07
N TYR A 177 -6.36 -4.99 17.87
CA TYR A 177 -6.09 -3.59 17.54
C TYR A 177 -7.37 -2.88 17.11
N PHE A 178 -7.68 -1.76 17.77
CA PHE A 178 -8.90 -0.98 17.55
C PHE A 178 -8.69 0.26 16.68
N GLY A 179 -7.45 0.59 16.33
CA GLY A 179 -7.14 1.78 15.53
C GLY A 179 -6.94 3.04 16.37
N TYR A 180 -7.23 4.18 15.72
CA TYR A 180 -7.10 5.52 16.28
C TYR A 180 -8.47 6.06 16.68
N PRO A 181 -8.61 6.67 17.87
CA PRO A 181 -9.77 7.51 18.14
C PRO A 181 -9.80 8.70 17.17
N ASN A 182 -10.98 9.27 16.93
CA ASN A 182 -11.15 10.31 15.92
C ASN A 182 -10.26 11.54 16.21
N GLY A 183 -9.20 11.73 15.41
CA GLY A 183 -8.19 12.78 15.62
C GLY A 183 -8.69 14.23 15.46
N LYS A 184 -9.94 14.45 15.02
CA LYS A 184 -10.58 15.78 14.97
C LYS A 184 -11.43 16.11 16.20
N SER A 185 -11.61 15.14 17.09
CA SER A 185 -12.41 15.29 18.30
C SER A 185 -11.57 15.75 19.49
N SER A 186 -12.20 16.38 20.47
CA SER A 186 -11.54 16.83 21.70
C SER A 186 -10.99 15.64 22.51
N GLU A 187 -9.98 15.85 23.36
CA GLU A 187 -9.42 14.77 24.20
C GLU A 187 -10.48 14.06 25.05
N ALA A 188 -11.50 14.80 25.52
CA ALA A 188 -12.61 14.25 26.29
C ALA A 188 -13.50 13.31 25.45
N GLU A 189 -13.74 13.65 24.18
CA GLU A 189 -14.48 12.81 23.25
C GLU A 189 -13.70 11.56 22.86
N GLN A 190 -12.39 11.69 22.62
CA GLN A 190 -11.50 10.55 22.37
C GLN A 190 -11.51 9.59 23.56
N LEU A 191 -11.42 10.09 24.79
CA LEU A 191 -11.50 9.23 25.97
C LEU A 191 -12.87 8.54 26.09
N LYS A 192 -13.95 9.25 25.76
CA LYS A 192 -15.30 8.67 25.75
C LYS A 192 -15.39 7.52 24.74
N GLU A 193 -14.79 7.68 23.57
CA GLU A 193 -14.70 6.64 22.54
C GLU A 193 -13.87 5.43 23.02
N LEU A 194 -12.69 5.66 23.61
CA LEU A 194 -11.85 4.59 24.16
C LEU A 194 -12.57 3.80 25.26
N LYS A 195 -13.32 4.48 26.14
CA LYS A 195 -14.14 3.84 27.16
C LYS A 195 -15.32 3.08 26.58
N ALA A 196 -16.04 3.66 25.62
CA ALA A 196 -17.18 3.01 24.96
C ALA A 196 -16.78 1.71 24.27
N ASN A 197 -15.59 1.67 23.67
CA ASN A 197 -15.04 0.49 23.00
C ASN A 197 -14.30 -0.48 23.95
N GLN A 198 -14.25 -0.16 25.25
CA GLN A 198 -13.61 -0.94 26.30
C GLN A 198 -12.12 -1.20 26.03
N ILE A 199 -11.39 -0.18 25.57
CA ILE A 199 -9.95 -0.28 25.31
C ILE A 199 -9.20 -0.52 26.61
N ASN A 200 -8.35 -1.55 26.63
CA ASN A 200 -7.53 -1.94 27.78
C ASN A 200 -6.24 -1.13 27.85
N TYR A 201 -5.57 -0.95 26.71
CA TYR A 201 -4.27 -0.29 26.61
C TYR A 201 -4.25 0.72 25.47
N TYR A 202 -3.51 1.81 25.67
CA TYR A 202 -3.30 2.83 24.65
C TYR A 202 -1.81 3.02 24.38
N ILE A 203 -1.40 2.88 23.12
CA ILE A 203 -0.02 3.07 22.68
C ILE A 203 0.17 4.50 22.18
N ALA A 204 1.12 5.22 22.76
CA ALA A 204 1.57 6.52 22.30
C ALA A 204 2.97 6.40 21.69
N TRP A 205 3.05 6.50 20.36
CA TRP A 205 4.30 6.48 19.58
C TRP A 205 4.96 7.87 19.50
N ASP A 206 6.29 7.87 19.37
CA ASP A 206 7.16 8.95 18.85
C ASP A 206 7.05 10.33 19.49
N ASN A 207 6.84 10.41 20.82
CA ASN A 207 6.69 11.69 21.52
C ASN A 207 5.61 12.61 20.93
N ALA A 208 4.76 12.14 20.01
CA ALA A 208 3.57 12.85 19.60
C ALA A 208 2.82 13.20 20.88
N LYS A 209 2.42 14.47 21.02
CA LYS A 209 1.86 15.01 22.27
C LYS A 209 0.88 13.99 22.83
N VAL A 210 1.34 13.27 23.86
CA VAL A 210 0.50 12.33 24.58
C VAL A 210 -0.66 13.18 25.08
N PRO A 211 -1.92 12.88 24.71
CA PRO A 211 -3.07 13.62 25.20
C PRO A 211 -2.94 13.80 26.71
N ASP A 212 -3.09 15.02 27.22
CA ASP A 212 -2.84 15.31 28.63
C ASP A 212 -3.75 14.46 29.52
N ILE A 213 -4.93 14.11 29.01
CA ILE A 213 -5.87 13.18 29.64
C ILE A 213 -5.29 11.77 29.92
N LEU A 214 -4.34 11.29 29.12
CA LEU A 214 -3.72 9.97 29.29
C LEU A 214 -2.69 9.92 30.41
N ARG A 215 -2.13 11.08 30.81
CA ARG A 215 -1.16 11.17 31.92
C ARG A 215 -1.75 10.77 33.28
N LYS A 216 -3.08 10.70 33.39
CA LYS A 216 -3.79 10.25 34.58
C LYS A 216 -3.81 8.72 34.72
N TYR A 217 -3.44 7.99 33.67
CA TYR A 217 -3.42 6.54 33.65
C TYR A 217 -2.01 6.02 33.91
N ASN A 218 -1.92 4.78 34.41
CA ASN A 218 -0.65 4.14 34.69
C ASN A 218 0.10 3.86 33.38
N GLU A 219 1.31 4.41 33.24
CA GLU A 219 2.22 4.09 32.14
C GLU A 219 2.95 2.78 32.48
N ILE A 220 2.77 1.72 31.70
CA ILE A 220 3.39 0.41 31.99
C ILE A 220 4.85 0.34 31.48
N THR A 221 5.23 1.23 30.57
CA THR A 221 6.59 1.30 30.00
C THR A 221 7.59 1.99 30.91
N ASN A 222 7.16 2.85 31.83
CA ASN A 222 8.01 3.60 32.77
C ASN A 222 9.23 4.30 32.15
N GLY A 223 9.17 4.65 30.86
CA GLY A 223 10.33 5.18 30.12
C GLY A 223 11.46 4.18 29.84
N ASP A 224 11.31 2.89 30.18
CA ASP A 224 12.30 1.83 29.91
C ASP A 224 12.53 1.60 28.41
N ILE A 225 11.60 2.09 27.59
CA ILE A 225 11.60 1.92 26.14
C ILE A 225 11.48 3.29 25.50
N SER A 226 12.51 3.66 24.73
CA SER A 226 12.49 4.89 23.93
C SER A 226 11.38 4.84 22.87
N ASN A 227 10.77 6.00 22.61
CA ASN A 227 9.82 6.26 21.53
C ASN A 227 8.44 5.57 21.64
N ILE A 228 8.13 4.91 22.76
CA ILE A 228 6.80 4.36 23.02
C ILE A 228 6.41 4.52 24.48
N LYS A 229 5.16 4.96 24.71
CA LYS A 229 4.53 4.93 26.03
C LYS A 229 3.24 4.14 25.95
N ILE A 230 3.04 3.21 26.87
CA ILE A 230 1.80 2.42 26.90
C ILE A 230 1.05 2.71 28.19
N TYR A 231 -0.20 3.14 28.06
CA TYR A 231 -1.08 3.48 29.18
C TYR A 231 -2.11 2.39 29.41
N LYS A 232 -2.25 1.90 30.64
CA LYS A 232 -3.32 0.98 31.04
C LYS A 232 -4.58 1.78 31.35
N LEU A 233 -5.61 1.65 30.52
CA LEU A 233 -6.86 2.40 30.63
C LEU A 233 -7.91 1.69 31.49
N LYS A 234 -7.90 0.36 31.48
CA LYS A 234 -8.81 -0.46 32.26
C LYS A 234 -8.10 -0.87 33.55
N SER A 235 -8.44 -0.21 34.65
CA SER A 235 -8.08 -0.68 36.00
C SER A 235 -8.98 -1.88 36.31
N TYR A 236 -8.38 -3.06 36.45
CA TYR A 236 -8.95 -4.13 37.27
C TYR A 236 -8.41 -3.95 38.68
#